data_AF-B3QN71-F1
#
_entry.id   AF-B3QN71-F1
#
_cell.length_a   1.000
_cell.length_b   1.000
_cell.length_c   1.000
_cell.angle_alpha   90.00
_cell.angle_beta   90.00
_cell.angle_gamma   90.00
#
_symmetry.space_group_name_H-M   'P 1'
#
loop_
_entity.id
_entity.type
_entity.pdbx_description
1 polymer ?
#
loop_
_entity_poly.entity_id
_entity_poly.type
_entity_poly.pdbx_seq_one_letter_code
_entity_poly.pdbx_strand_id
1 'polypeptide(L)'
;MENAHKELIESARKKFARYRELSQKLGESAAWETMLEGFPEVQKQRMGPLLARPTLAKAFREAIPQFESIGMEMDVVDISNKGIDAVLEIQRICPWLEVSKEYGFDTPCHVVCELDMEATRRAFPEMSGEILCRQALGCPVCIFKYERPATPESGTAT
;
A
#
# COMPACT_ATOMS: atom_id res chain seq x y z
N MET A 1 -12.50 -3.36 -17.55
CA MET A 1 -12.56 -3.73 -16.11
C MET A 1 -12.12 -5.16 -15.89
N GLU A 2 -12.66 -6.17 -16.59
CA GLU A 2 -12.26 -7.58 -16.37
C GLU A 2 -10.77 -7.88 -16.60
N ASN A 3 -10.13 -7.23 -17.58
CA ASN A 3 -8.70 -7.44 -17.88
C ASN A 3 -7.76 -6.85 -16.80
N ALA A 4 -8.03 -5.64 -16.30
CA ALA A 4 -7.19 -4.99 -15.28
C ALA A 4 -7.21 -5.74 -13.94
N HIS A 5 -8.40 -6.24 -13.54
CA HIS A 5 -8.54 -7.10 -12.38
C HIS A 5 -7.75 -8.41 -12.52
N LYS A 6 -7.81 -9.07 -13.69
CA LYS A 6 -7.03 -10.29 -13.96
C LYS A 6 -5.52 -10.04 -13.92
N GLU A 7 -5.04 -8.97 -14.53
CA GLU A 7 -3.61 -8.63 -14.55
C GLU A 7 -3.03 -8.41 -13.15
N LEU A 8 -3.82 -7.86 -12.23
CA LEU A 8 -3.39 -7.62 -10.85
C LEU A 8 -3.44 -8.84 -9.94
N ILE A 9 -4.46 -9.67 -10.09
CA ILE A 9 -4.47 -10.99 -9.45
C ILE A 9 -3.24 -11.79 -9.91
N GLU A 10 -2.90 -11.76 -11.20
CA GLU A 10 -1.68 -12.38 -11.73
C GLU A 10 -0.40 -11.74 -11.19
N SER A 11 -0.36 -10.41 -11.02
CA SER A 11 0.77 -9.73 -10.39
C SER A 11 0.94 -10.15 -8.92
N ALA A 12 -0.16 -10.28 -8.17
CA ALA A 12 -0.13 -10.74 -6.79
C ALA A 12 0.32 -12.21 -6.70
N ARG A 13 -0.20 -13.09 -7.57
CA ARG A 13 0.24 -14.49 -7.71
C ARG A 13 1.74 -14.59 -7.93
N LYS A 14 2.29 -13.78 -8.85
CA LYS A 14 3.74 -13.71 -9.09
C LYS A 14 4.52 -13.27 -7.86
N LYS A 15 4.02 -12.27 -7.12
CA LYS A 15 4.64 -11.76 -5.87
C LYS A 15 4.68 -12.85 -4.80
N PHE A 16 3.56 -13.54 -4.56
CA PHE A 16 3.47 -14.65 -3.60
C PHE A 16 4.35 -15.84 -3.99
N ALA A 17 4.29 -16.26 -5.26
CA ALA A 17 5.11 -17.36 -5.78
C ALA A 17 6.61 -17.05 -5.60
N ARG A 18 7.02 -15.84 -5.96
CA ARG A 18 8.41 -15.40 -5.86
C ARG A 18 8.89 -15.36 -4.42
N TYR A 19 8.11 -14.77 -3.51
CA TYR A 19 8.46 -14.74 -2.10
C TYR A 19 8.58 -16.15 -1.52
N ARG A 20 7.63 -17.05 -1.83
CA ARG A 20 7.67 -18.45 -1.36
C ARG A 20 8.93 -19.17 -1.84
N GLU A 21 9.28 -19.02 -3.11
CA GLU A 21 10.51 -19.59 -3.69
C GLU A 21 11.77 -19.06 -2.98
N LEU A 22 11.85 -17.75 -2.78
CA LEU A 22 12.98 -17.12 -2.12
C LEU A 22 13.08 -17.55 -0.64
N SER A 23 11.97 -17.60 0.08
CA SER A 23 11.95 -18.00 1.49
C SER A 23 12.44 -19.43 1.68
N GLN A 24 12.11 -20.35 0.76
CA GLN A 24 12.63 -21.72 0.79
C GLN A 24 14.14 -21.81 0.53
N LYS A 25 14.68 -20.89 -0.29
CA LYS A 25 16.10 -20.90 -0.70
C LYS A 25 17.00 -20.15 0.27
N LEU A 26 16.54 -19.02 0.80
CA LEU A 26 17.36 -18.03 1.51
C LEU A 26 16.92 -17.83 2.97
N GLY A 27 15.75 -18.33 3.37
CA GLY A 27 15.07 -17.94 4.60
C GLY A 27 14.27 -16.65 4.44
N GLU A 28 13.27 -16.45 5.30
CA GLU A 28 12.26 -15.40 5.16
C GLU A 28 12.84 -13.98 5.18
N SER A 29 13.80 -13.70 6.07
CA SER A 29 14.41 -12.38 6.19
C SER A 29 15.22 -11.99 4.95
N ALA A 30 16.04 -12.90 4.42
CA ALA A 30 16.80 -12.64 3.20
C ALA A 30 15.88 -12.57 1.97
N ALA A 31 14.83 -13.40 1.92
CA ALA A 31 13.81 -13.32 0.88
C ALA A 31 13.09 -11.98 0.89
N TRP A 32 12.77 -11.45 2.07
CA TRP A 32 12.13 -10.16 2.25
C TRP A 32 12.99 -9.01 1.70
N GLU A 33 14.26 -8.95 2.10
CA GLU A 33 15.17 -7.93 1.57
C GLU A 33 15.37 -8.06 0.06
N THR A 34 15.45 -9.29 -0.45
CA THR A 34 15.53 -9.53 -1.91
C THR A 34 14.29 -9.00 -2.64
N MET A 35 13.10 -9.14 -2.05
CA MET A 35 11.85 -8.59 -2.61
C MET A 35 11.82 -7.05 -2.61
N LEU A 36 12.62 -6.41 -1.76
CA LEU A 36 12.75 -4.95 -1.68
C LEU A 36 13.80 -4.38 -2.63
N GLU A 37 14.68 -5.20 -3.22
CA GLU A 37 15.69 -4.72 -4.17
C GLU A 37 15.04 -4.03 -5.37
N GLY A 38 15.38 -2.76 -5.58
CA GLY A 38 14.82 -1.94 -6.67
C GLY A 38 13.37 -1.50 -6.48
N PHE A 39 12.70 -1.97 -5.41
CA PHE A 39 11.29 -1.64 -5.18
C PHE A 39 11.07 -0.19 -4.70
N PRO A 40 11.92 0.40 -3.85
CA PRO A 40 11.85 1.83 -3.50
C PRO A 40 11.87 2.76 -4.72
N GLU A 41 12.68 2.46 -5.74
CA GLU A 41 12.75 3.26 -6.97
C GLU A 41 11.43 3.22 -7.74
N VAL A 42 10.80 2.06 -7.82
CA VAL A 42 9.46 1.89 -8.42
C VAL A 42 8.41 2.65 -7.60
N GLN A 43 8.46 2.58 -6.26
CA GLN A 43 7.55 3.36 -5.41
C GLN A 43 7.76 4.86 -5.59
N LYS A 44 9.00 5.31 -5.76
CA LYS A 44 9.28 6.72 -6.03
C LYS A 44 8.63 7.20 -7.33
N GLN A 45 8.68 6.38 -8.37
CA GLN A 45 8.04 6.69 -9.66
C GLN A 45 6.51 6.70 -9.58
N ARG A 46 5.92 5.75 -8.84
CA ARG A 46 4.45 5.61 -8.73
C ARG A 46 3.83 6.64 -7.78
N MET A 47 4.40 6.78 -6.59
CA MET A 47 3.86 7.65 -5.55
C MET A 47 4.34 9.10 -5.67
N GLY A 48 5.51 9.36 -6.28
CA GLY A 48 6.07 10.71 -6.39
C GLY A 48 5.09 11.77 -6.92
N PRO A 49 4.39 11.53 -8.05
CA PRO A 49 3.40 12.46 -8.58
C PRO A 49 2.20 12.71 -7.64
N LEU A 50 1.77 11.69 -6.91
CA LEU A 50 0.68 11.78 -5.92
C LEU A 50 1.15 12.55 -4.69
N LEU A 51 2.37 12.29 -4.21
CA LEU A 51 2.97 12.99 -3.08
C LEU A 51 3.34 14.44 -3.44
N ALA A 52 3.46 14.82 -4.71
CA ALA A 52 3.60 16.22 -5.10
C ALA A 52 2.31 17.05 -4.91
N ARG A 53 1.18 16.42 -4.53
CA ARG A 53 -0.07 17.14 -4.27
C ARG A 53 -0.01 17.94 -2.96
N PRO A 54 -0.78 19.03 -2.85
CA PRO A 54 -0.81 19.88 -1.64
C PRO A 54 -1.15 19.12 -0.36
N THR A 55 -2.05 18.12 -0.40
CA THR A 55 -2.39 17.27 0.75
C THR A 55 -2.39 15.80 0.37
N LEU A 56 -2.08 14.93 1.33
CA LEU A 56 -2.19 13.49 1.16
C LEU A 56 -3.65 13.09 0.88
N ALA A 57 -4.62 13.72 1.55
CA ALA A 57 -6.03 13.46 1.28
C ALA A 57 -6.41 13.69 -0.19
N LYS A 58 -5.89 14.76 -0.82
CA LYS A 58 -6.11 15.00 -2.26
C LYS A 58 -5.42 13.93 -3.12
N ALA A 59 -4.17 13.61 -2.80
CA ALA A 59 -3.39 12.59 -3.49
C ALA A 59 -4.10 11.23 -3.51
N PHE A 60 -4.58 10.78 -2.35
CA PHE A 60 -5.22 9.48 -2.19
C PHE A 60 -6.61 9.45 -2.84
N ARG A 61 -7.38 10.55 -2.77
CA ARG A 61 -8.67 10.64 -3.49
C ARG A 61 -8.49 10.54 -5.01
N GLU A 62 -7.45 11.15 -5.56
CA GLU A 62 -7.13 11.02 -7.00
C GLU A 62 -6.73 9.59 -7.40
N ALA A 63 -6.25 8.78 -6.46
CA ALA A 63 -5.90 7.38 -6.70
C ALA A 63 -7.11 6.43 -6.64
N ILE A 64 -8.26 6.84 -6.06
CA ILE A 64 -9.47 5.99 -5.93
C ILE A 64 -9.84 5.27 -7.23
N PRO A 65 -9.95 5.94 -8.40
CA PRO A 65 -10.36 5.26 -9.62
C PRO A 65 -9.38 4.16 -10.05
N GLN A 66 -8.09 4.29 -9.72
CA GLN A 66 -7.09 3.26 -9.99
C GLN A 66 -7.35 2.05 -9.11
N PHE A 67 -7.61 2.24 -7.82
CA PHE A 67 -7.96 1.15 -6.89
C PHE A 67 -9.31 0.49 -7.23
N GLU A 68 -10.32 1.28 -7.59
CA GLU A 68 -11.62 0.76 -8.03
C GLU A 68 -11.51 -0.07 -9.31
N SER A 69 -10.66 0.35 -10.26
CA SER A 69 -10.45 -0.38 -11.52
C SER A 69 -9.89 -1.79 -11.32
N ILE A 70 -9.41 -2.09 -10.11
CA ILE A 70 -8.73 -3.33 -9.74
C ILE A 70 -9.51 -4.13 -8.70
N GLY A 71 -10.79 -3.78 -8.48
CA GLY A 71 -11.69 -4.51 -7.60
C GLY A 71 -11.52 -4.19 -6.12
N MET A 72 -10.82 -3.11 -5.78
CA MET A 72 -10.80 -2.58 -4.41
C MET A 72 -11.91 -1.54 -4.22
N GLU A 73 -12.36 -1.37 -2.98
CA GLU A 73 -13.28 -0.31 -2.60
C GLU A 73 -12.60 0.54 -1.52
N MET A 74 -12.13 1.72 -1.92
CA MET A 74 -11.31 2.61 -1.10
C MET A 74 -12.10 3.84 -0.64
N ASP A 75 -11.92 4.22 0.62
CA ASP A 75 -12.38 5.48 1.18
C ASP A 75 -11.20 6.25 1.80
N VAL A 76 -11.29 7.57 1.88
CA VAL A 76 -10.18 8.45 2.26
C VAL A 76 -10.64 9.50 3.26
N VAL A 77 -10.11 9.42 4.48
CA VAL A 77 -10.38 10.37 5.55
C VAL A 77 -9.17 11.27 5.75
N ASP A 78 -9.37 12.57 5.62
CA ASP A 78 -8.35 13.56 5.98
C ASP A 78 -8.32 13.72 7.50
N ILE A 79 -7.15 13.48 8.09
CA ILE A 79 -6.93 13.63 9.54
C ILE A 79 -5.84 14.67 9.83
N SER A 80 -5.50 15.51 8.84
CA SER A 80 -4.49 16.54 8.93
C SER A 80 -4.81 17.53 10.05
N ASN A 81 -3.86 17.71 10.97
CA ASN A 81 -3.96 18.68 12.06
C ASN A 81 -2.58 18.95 12.66
N LYS A 82 -2.46 20.01 13.48
CA LYS A 82 -1.26 20.30 14.28
C LYS A 82 0.05 20.32 13.47
N GLY A 83 0.01 20.82 12.23
CA GLY A 83 1.18 20.91 11.35
C GLY A 83 1.58 19.58 10.69
N ILE A 84 0.69 18.59 10.68
CA ILE A 84 0.88 17.30 10.04
C ILE A 84 -0.16 17.14 8.93
N ASP A 85 0.29 16.82 7.72
CA ASP A 85 -0.55 16.36 6.61
C ASP A 85 -0.69 14.85 6.74
N ALA A 86 -1.90 14.37 7.02
CA ALA A 86 -2.15 12.98 7.37
C ALA A 86 -3.49 12.49 6.82
N VAL A 87 -3.51 11.22 6.43
CA VAL A 87 -4.67 10.58 5.80
C VAL A 87 -4.86 9.16 6.34
N LEU A 88 -6.11 8.75 6.44
CA LEU A 88 -6.49 7.35 6.55
C LEU A 88 -7.02 6.86 5.21
N GLU A 89 -6.40 5.82 4.68
CA GLU A 89 -6.92 5.01 3.59
C GLU A 89 -7.68 3.83 4.19
N ILE A 90 -8.95 3.67 3.81
CA ILE A 90 -9.82 2.59 4.30
C ILE A 90 -10.18 1.70 3.11
N GLN A 91 -9.74 0.44 3.15
CA GLN A 91 -10.04 -0.55 2.12
C GLN A 91 -11.10 -1.52 2.62
N ARG A 92 -12.29 -1.46 2.01
CA ARG A 92 -13.43 -2.34 2.33
C ARG A 92 -13.32 -3.69 1.65
N ILE A 93 -12.71 -3.76 0.48
CA ILE A 93 -12.50 -5.02 -0.26
C ILE A 93 -11.00 -5.25 -0.45
N CYS A 94 -10.50 -6.39 0.02
CA CYS A 94 -9.13 -6.83 -0.19
C CYS A 94 -9.08 -7.99 -1.19
N PRO A 95 -8.62 -7.79 -2.44
CA PRO A 95 -8.57 -8.86 -3.45
C PRO A 95 -7.50 -9.92 -3.15
N TRP A 96 -6.58 -9.66 -2.21
CA TRP A 96 -5.44 -10.53 -1.94
C TRP A 96 -5.76 -11.70 -1.03
N LEU A 97 -6.85 -11.63 -0.25
CA LEU A 97 -7.21 -12.63 0.76
C LEU A 97 -7.42 -14.03 0.16
N GLU A 98 -8.10 -14.12 -0.98
CA GLU A 98 -8.36 -15.41 -1.61
C GLU A 98 -7.14 -15.91 -2.40
N VAL A 99 -6.43 -15.00 -3.06
CA VAL A 99 -5.25 -15.34 -3.87
C VAL A 99 -4.10 -15.88 -3.01
N SER A 100 -3.91 -15.34 -1.81
CA SER A 100 -2.79 -15.73 -0.94
C SER A 100 -2.92 -17.16 -0.42
N LYS A 101 -4.14 -17.68 -0.30
CA LYS A 101 -4.43 -19.06 0.11
C LYS A 101 -3.87 -20.08 -0.89
N GLU A 102 -3.84 -19.75 -2.19
CA GLU A 102 -3.23 -20.60 -3.23
C GLU A 102 -1.74 -20.90 -2.96
N TYR A 103 -1.08 -20.05 -2.18
CA TYR A 103 0.34 -20.15 -1.83
C TYR A 103 0.59 -20.47 -0.35
N GLY A 104 -0.47 -20.75 0.41
CA GLY A 104 -0.39 -21.10 1.82
C GLY A 104 -0.09 -19.92 2.74
N PHE A 105 -0.51 -18.71 2.37
CA PHE A 105 -0.40 -17.51 3.23
C PHE A 105 -1.76 -17.13 3.80
N ASP A 106 -1.88 -17.16 5.13
CA ASP A 106 -3.05 -16.67 5.87
C ASP A 106 -3.08 -15.13 5.94
N THR A 107 -1.90 -14.51 5.91
CA THR A 107 -1.72 -13.06 5.99
C THR A 107 -1.01 -12.52 4.74
N PRO A 108 -1.75 -12.17 3.66
CA PRO A 108 -1.16 -11.59 2.46
C PRO A 108 -0.44 -10.26 2.73
N CYS A 109 -0.79 -9.59 3.84
CA CYS A 109 -0.33 -8.26 4.18
C CYS A 109 1.19 -8.16 4.22
N HIS A 110 1.89 -9.22 4.68
CA HIS A 110 3.35 -9.22 4.69
C HIS A 110 3.86 -9.05 3.26
N VAL A 111 3.56 -9.98 2.35
CA VAL A 111 4.11 -9.97 0.99
C VAL A 111 3.57 -8.83 0.11
N VAL A 112 2.44 -8.22 0.46
CA VAL A 112 1.85 -7.15 -0.37
C VAL A 112 2.02 -5.79 0.29
N CYS A 113 1.23 -5.52 1.33
CA CYS A 113 1.09 -4.19 1.90
C CYS A 113 2.33 -3.74 2.68
N GLU A 114 2.94 -4.64 3.45
CA GLU A 114 4.13 -4.33 4.27
C GLU A 114 5.36 -4.11 3.38
N LEU A 115 5.49 -4.85 2.27
CA LEU A 115 6.52 -4.56 1.26
C LEU A 115 6.31 -3.16 0.65
N ASP A 116 5.07 -2.85 0.27
CA ASP A 116 4.75 -1.56 -0.35
C ASP A 116 5.04 -0.40 0.61
N MET A 117 4.70 -0.55 1.89
CA MET A 117 4.99 0.43 2.95
C MET A 117 6.49 0.59 3.21
N GLU A 118 7.22 -0.52 3.33
CA GLU A 118 8.65 -0.48 3.57
C GLU A 118 9.40 0.14 2.39
N ALA A 119 9.00 -0.19 1.15
CA ALA A 119 9.54 0.44 -0.04
C ALA A 119 9.23 1.94 -0.09
N THR A 120 8.01 2.36 0.26
CA THR A 120 7.64 3.78 0.37
C THR A 120 8.46 4.50 1.43
N ARG A 121 8.66 3.90 2.61
CA ARG A 121 9.49 4.46 3.68
C ARG A 121 10.95 4.65 3.24
N ARG A 122 11.51 3.69 2.49
CA ARG A 122 12.86 3.81 1.90
C ARG A 122 12.92 4.88 0.81
N ALA A 123 11.86 5.06 0.03
CA ALA A 123 11.79 6.03 -1.07
C ALA A 123 11.56 7.48 -0.61
N PHE A 124 10.81 7.66 0.49
CA PHE A 124 10.39 8.96 1.04
C PHE A 124 10.60 8.98 2.57
N PRO A 125 11.82 9.27 3.05
CA PRO A 125 12.13 9.23 4.48
C PRO A 125 11.33 10.20 5.35
N GLU A 126 10.73 11.24 4.75
CA GLU A 126 9.85 12.21 5.39
C GLU A 126 8.41 11.71 5.59
N MET A 127 8.05 10.61 4.92
CA MET A 127 6.74 9.97 5.04
C MET A 127 6.79 8.85 6.07
N SER A 128 5.74 8.76 6.88
CA SER A 128 5.47 7.61 7.74
C SER A 128 4.19 6.92 7.28
N GLY A 129 4.22 5.59 7.25
CA GLY A 129 3.11 4.74 6.84
C GLY A 129 2.90 3.62 7.85
N GLU A 130 1.66 3.32 8.21
CA GLU A 130 1.32 2.30 9.21
C GLU A 130 0.02 1.55 8.87
N ILE A 131 0.01 0.23 9.04
CA ILE A 131 -1.20 -0.59 8.90
C ILE A 131 -1.90 -0.70 10.26
N LEU A 132 -3.03 -0.01 10.43
CA LEU A 132 -3.79 0.05 11.68
C LEU A 132 -4.78 -1.11 11.85
N CYS A 133 -5.40 -1.58 10.75
CA CYS A 133 -6.32 -2.73 10.76
C CYS A 133 -6.07 -3.59 9.52
N ARG A 134 -6.34 -4.89 9.63
CA ARG A 134 -6.15 -5.86 8.55
C ARG A 134 -7.35 -6.79 8.47
N GLN A 135 -7.99 -6.89 7.31
CA GLN A 135 -9.03 -7.89 7.07
C GLN A 135 -8.51 -9.32 7.25
N ALA A 136 -7.23 -9.56 6.93
CA ALA A 136 -6.56 -10.85 7.15
C ALA A 136 -6.52 -11.28 8.63
N LEU A 137 -6.75 -10.34 9.56
CA LEU A 137 -6.83 -10.60 11.01
C LEU A 137 -8.27 -10.51 11.55
N GLY A 138 -9.27 -10.59 10.67
CA GLY A 138 -10.69 -10.56 11.05
C GLY A 138 -11.28 -9.15 11.20
N CYS A 139 -10.55 -8.07 10.89
CA CYS A 139 -11.15 -6.75 10.79
C CYS A 139 -12.18 -6.69 9.64
N PRO A 140 -13.22 -5.85 9.73
CA PRO A 140 -14.14 -5.63 8.61
C PRO A 140 -13.51 -4.84 7.44
N VAL A 141 -12.43 -4.10 7.69
CA VAL A 141 -11.71 -3.28 6.72
C VAL A 141 -10.21 -3.31 6.98
N CYS A 142 -9.40 -2.99 5.98
CA CYS A 142 -8.00 -2.59 6.22
C CYS A 142 -7.95 -1.07 6.39
N ILE A 143 -7.12 -0.60 7.32
CA ILE A 143 -6.90 0.84 7.51
C ILE A 143 -5.40 1.09 7.45
N PHE A 144 -5.00 2.01 6.58
CA PHE A 144 -3.63 2.47 6.47
C PHE A 144 -3.57 3.95 6.84
N LYS A 145 -2.61 4.32 7.67
CA LYS A 145 -2.32 5.71 8.00
C LYS A 145 -1.07 6.13 7.25
N TYR A 146 -1.12 7.29 6.61
CA TYR A 146 0.05 7.95 6.05
C TYR A 146 0.15 9.37 6.59
N GLU A 147 1.35 9.81 6.92
CA GLU A 147 1.60 11.14 7.45
C GLU A 147 2.95 11.70 7.00
N ARG A 148 3.01 13.03 6.90
CA ARG A 148 4.23 13.81 6.65
C ARG A 148 4.12 15.20 7.27
N PRO A 149 5.23 15.95 7.39
CA PRO A 149 5.16 17.36 7.73
C PRO A 149 4.26 18.13 6.75
N ALA A 150 3.39 18.98 7.29
CA ALA A 150 2.56 19.86 6.48
C ALA A 150 3.44 20.82 5.64
N THR A 151 3.10 20.99 4.36
CA THR A 151 3.71 22.02 3.51
C THR A 151 2.98 23.36 3.70
N PRO A 152 3.59 24.52 3.41
CA PRO A 152 2.91 25.81 3.49
C PRO A 152 1.60 25.88 2.69
N GLU A 153 1.48 25.09 1.62
CA GLU A 153 0.29 25.00 0.77
C GLU A 153 -0.82 24.11 1.37
N SER A 154 -0.48 23.20 2.29
CA SER A 154 -1.44 22.32 2.99
C SER A 154 -2.23 23.03 4.10
N GLY A 155 -1.85 24.27 4.46
CA GLY A 155 -2.40 25.02 5.60
C GLY A 155 -3.59 25.95 5.32
N THR A 156 -4.23 25.87 4.15
CA THR A 156 -5.33 26.78 3.76
C THR A 156 -6.72 26.13 3.66
N ALA A 157 -6.95 25.04 4.39
CA ALA A 157 -8.31 24.55 4.64
C ALA A 157 -8.84 25.19 5.93
N THR A 158 -9.29 26.45 5.83
CA THR A 158 -10.21 27.08 6.81
C THR A 158 -11.62 27.05 6.27
#